data_AF-A0A844EMI2-F1
#
_entry.id   AF-A0A844EMI2-F1
#
_cell.length_a   1.000
_cell.length_b   1.000
_cell.length_c   1.000
_cell.angle_alpha   90.00
_cell.angle_beta   90.00
_cell.angle_gamma   90.00
#
_symmetry.space_group_name_H-M   'P 1'
#
loop_
_entity.id
_entity.type
_entity.pdbx_description
1 polymer ?
#
loop_
_entity_poly.entity_id
_entity_poly.type
_entity_poly.pdbx_seq_one_letter_code
_entity_poly.pdbx_strand_id
1 'polypeptide(L)' 'TQPAKVTLEEESIMNWLNNGAQPSDTVRNILSDAGIMKKYHEAKYSKK' A
#
# COMPACT_ATOMS: atom_id res chain seq x y z
N THR A 1 15.51 -7.75 -20.65
CA THR A 1 15.07 -6.65 -19.75
C THR A 1 14.94 -7.20 -18.35
N GLN A 2 15.66 -6.63 -17.39
CA GLN A 2 15.59 -7.09 -16.00
C GLN A 2 14.33 -6.50 -15.34
N PRO A 3 13.44 -7.31 -14.77
CA PRO A 3 12.28 -6.79 -14.06
C PRO A 3 12.76 -5.96 -12.87
N ALA A 4 12.14 -4.79 -12.65
CA ALA A 4 12.42 -3.97 -11.49
C ALA A 4 12.02 -4.77 -10.23
N LYS A 5 13.00 -5.05 -9.36
CA LYS A 5 12.75 -5.74 -8.10
C LYS A 5 12.21 -4.72 -7.09
N VAL A 6 10.92 -4.82 -6.77
CA VAL A 6 10.29 -3.97 -5.75
C VAL A 6 10.20 -4.77 -4.45
N THR A 7 10.90 -4.31 -3.42
CA THR A 7 10.78 -4.84 -2.05
C THR A 7 9.73 -4.01 -1.32
N LEU A 8 8.63 -4.64 -0.90
CA LEU A 8 7.54 -3.98 -0.18
C LEU A 8 7.54 -4.45 1.27
N GLU A 9 7.76 -3.52 2.19
CA GLU A 9 7.67 -3.75 3.63
C GLU A 9 6.25 -3.42 4.10
N GLU A 10 5.36 -4.41 4.09
CA GLU A 10 3.92 -4.22 4.36
C GLU A 10 3.64 -3.51 5.70
N GLU A 11 4.36 -3.85 6.76
CA GLU A 11 4.18 -3.26 8.10
C GLU A 11 4.47 -1.75 8.11
N SER A 12 5.58 -1.37 7.50
CA SER A 12 5.97 0.04 7.40
C SER A 12 4.95 0.79 6.54
N ILE A 13 4.58 0.26 5.38
CA ILE A 13 3.61 0.91 4.49
C ILE A 13 2.27 1.12 5.20
N MET A 14 1.77 0.12 5.93
CA MET A 14 0.52 0.23 6.69
C MET A 14 0.60 1.30 7.79
N ASN A 15 1.72 1.40 8.51
CA ASN A 15 1.92 2.46 9.50
C ASN A 15 1.83 3.85 8.84
N TRP A 16 2.50 4.05 7.71
CA TRP A 16 2.47 5.34 6.99
C TRP A 16 1.08 5.68 6.47
N LEU A 17 0.36 4.71 5.88
CA LEU A 17 -1.03 4.91 5.42
C LEU A 17 -1.98 5.23 6.58
N ASN A 18 -1.77 4.64 7.76
CA ASN A 18 -2.54 4.97 8.98
C ASN A 18 -2.23 6.39 9.49
N ASN A 19 -0.98 6.83 9.36
CA ASN A 19 -0.55 8.18 9.74
C ASN A 19 -0.94 9.27 8.73
N GLY A 20 -1.64 8.91 7.63
CA GLY A 20 -2.13 9.86 6.63
C GLY A 20 -1.22 10.08 5.44
N ALA A 21 -0.26 9.19 5.18
CA ALA A 21 0.58 9.27 3.98
C ALA A 21 -0.26 9.22 2.70
N GLN A 22 0.02 10.13 1.77
CA GLN A 22 -0.58 10.14 0.44
C GLN A 22 0.39 9.52 -0.57
N PRO A 23 0.09 8.33 -1.13
CA PRO A 23 0.93 7.75 -2.17
C PRO A 23 0.76 8.50 -3.49
N SER A 24 1.85 8.65 -4.24
CA SER A 24 1.86 9.11 -5.63
C SER A 24 1.18 8.09 -6.55
N ASP A 25 0.82 8.49 -7.77
CA ASP A 25 0.01 7.63 -8.67
C ASP A 25 0.69 6.30 -9.04
N THR A 26 1.99 6.32 -9.35
CA THR A 26 2.76 5.09 -9.60
C THR A 26 2.87 4.21 -8.35
N VAL A 27 3.03 4.83 -7.17
CA VAL A 27 3.12 4.11 -5.90
C VAL A 27 1.77 3.47 -5.56
N ARG A 28 0.66 4.16 -5.82
CA ARG A 28 -0.69 3.62 -5.63
C ARG A 28 -0.91 2.39 -6.51
N ASN A 29 -0.46 2.40 -7.75
CA ASN A 29 -0.55 1.23 -8.64
C ASN A 29 0.26 0.07 -8.06
N ILE A 30 1.52 0.28 -7.67
CA ILE A 30 2.36 -0.76 -7.05
C ILE A 30 1.73 -1.34 -5.78
N LEU A 31 1.19 -0.48 -4.90
CA LEU A 31 0.54 -0.91 -3.65
C LEU A 31 -0.79 -1.63 -3.88
N SER A 32 -1.49 -1.30 -4.97
CA SER A 32 -2.73 -1.96 -5.38
C SER A 32 -2.44 -3.31 -6.02
N ASP A 33 -1.42 -3.39 -6.88
CA ASP A 33 -0.93 -4.64 -7.49
C ASP A 33 -0.45 -5.62 -6.41
N ALA A 34 0.15 -5.10 -5.34
CA ALA A 34 0.54 -5.88 -4.16
C ALA A 34 -0.61 -6.21 -3.20
N GLY A 35 -1.82 -5.69 -3.43
CA GLY A 35 -2.99 -5.93 -2.57
C GLY A 35 -3.00 -5.21 -1.22
N ILE A 36 -1.98 -4.38 -0.92
CA ILE A 36 -1.86 -3.64 0.35
C ILE A 36 -2.97 -2.58 0.45
N MET A 37 -3.29 -1.91 -0.66
CA MET A 37 -4.33 -0.87 -0.68
C MET A 37 -5.72 -1.44 -0.37
N LYS A 38 -5.97 -2.69 -0.78
CA LYS A 38 -7.21 -3.42 -0.46
C LYS A 38 -7.27 -3.77 1.02
N LYS A 39 -6.18 -4.32 1.59
CA LYS A 39 -6.06 -4.59 3.03
C LYS A 39 -6.26 -3.32 3.87
N TYR A 40 -5.67 -2.20 3.47
CA TYR A 40 -5.85 -0.91 4.14
C TYR A 40 -7.30 -0.42 4.09
N HIS A 41 -7.95 -0.53 2.92
CA HIS A 41 -9.36 -0.17 2.77
C HIS A 41 -10.26 -1.05 3.65
N GLU A 42 -10.10 -2.37 3.60
CA GLU A 42 -10.84 -3.30 4.47
C GLU A 42 -10.62 -2.99 5.96
N ALA A 43 -9.38 -2.76 6.39
CA ALA A 43 -9.07 -2.42 7.78
C ALA A 43 -9.73 -1.09 8.24
N LYS A 44 -9.82 -0.11 7.34
CA LYS A 44 -10.43 1.20 7.63
C LYS A 44 -11.95 1.14 7.68
N TYR A 45 -12.57 0.39 6.77
CA TYR A 45 -14.04 0.30 6.64
C TYR A 45 -14.67 -0.80 7.49
N SER A 46 -13.92 -1.85 7.86
CA SER A 46 -14.39 -2.89 8.78
C SER A 46 -14.50 -2.42 10.23
N LYS A 47 -13.91 -1.27 10.59
CA LYS A 47 -14.03 -0.66 11.92
C LYS A 47 -15.32 0.15 12.11
N LYS A 48 -16.24 0.13 11.15
CA LYS A 48 -17.50 0.86 11.19
C LYS A 48 -18.68 -0.02 11.60
#